data_AF-A0A851KNF1-F1
#
_entry.id   AF-A0A851KNF1-F1
#
_cell.length_a   1.000
_cell.length_b   1.000
_cell.length_c   1.000
_cell.angle_alpha   90.00
_cell.angle_beta   90.00
_cell.angle_gamma   90.00
#
_symmetry.space_group_name_H-M   'P 1'
#
loop_
_entity.id
_entity.type
_entity.pdbx_description
1 polymer ?
#
loop_
_entity_poly.entity_id
_entity_poly.type
_entity_poly.pdbx_seq_one_letter_code
_entity_poly.pdbx_strand_id
1 'polypeptide(L)'
;EKAIAAVKNRLGSEEQSEESGIPEITADHPEVQAMVEAMKSVSFSEDTMSPQIYAEALEGAIARLMKTNKHRFPGASERGGWVVDNYPLSEDHWSALSQKGLLPDTVVCLKDTQKDGACILRRAYLTSRNENNSKILERPIDEVLEKKEDDAR
;
A
#
# COMPACT_ATOMS: atom_id res chain seq x y z
N GLU A 1 58.76 -52.95 2.33
CA GLU A 1 57.52 -52.23 1.94
C GLU A 1 56.31 -52.70 2.74
N LYS A 2 56.11 -52.19 3.96
CA LYS A 2 54.84 -52.42 4.70
C LYS A 2 54.48 -51.32 5.72
N ALA A 3 55.19 -50.19 5.67
CA ALA A 3 54.98 -49.07 6.60
C ALA A 3 54.34 -47.84 5.94
N ILE A 4 54.22 -47.79 4.60
CA ILE A 4 53.68 -46.62 3.88
C ILE A 4 52.16 -46.74 3.64
N ALA A 5 51.56 -47.92 3.85
CA ALA A 5 50.12 -48.13 3.66
C ALA A 5 49.24 -47.72 4.86
N ALA A 6 49.81 -47.52 6.05
CA ALA A 6 49.02 -47.22 7.25
C ALA A 6 48.82 -45.71 7.51
N VAL A 7 49.63 -44.84 6.89
CA VAL A 7 49.51 -43.38 7.04
C VAL A 7 48.53 -42.79 6.01
N LYS A 8 48.27 -43.49 4.90
CA LYS A 8 47.36 -43.02 3.84
C LYS A 8 45.87 -43.17 4.18
N ASN A 9 45.51 -43.92 5.24
CA ASN A 9 44.14 -44.05 5.74
C ASN A 9 43.83 -43.15 6.95
N ARG A 10 44.66 -42.14 7.24
CA ARG A 10 44.37 -41.09 8.24
C ARG A 10 44.32 -39.67 7.66
N LEU A 11 44.38 -39.54 6.34
CA LEU A 11 44.32 -38.26 5.62
C LEU A 11 43.14 -38.27 4.64
N GLY A 12 41.98 -38.56 5.18
CA GLY A 12 40.69 -38.61 4.49
C GLY A 12 39.56 -38.48 5.50
N SER A 13 39.75 -37.63 6.50
CA SER A 13 38.67 -37.16 7.38
C SER A 13 38.40 -35.73 6.96
N GLU A 14 37.48 -35.63 6.01
CA GLU A 14 36.43 -34.62 5.96
C GLU A 14 36.84 -33.26 6.56
N GLU A 15 37.15 -32.33 5.67
CA GLU A 15 36.86 -30.92 5.88
C GLU A 15 35.33 -30.78 6.05
N GLN A 16 34.81 -31.17 7.21
CA GLN A 16 33.54 -30.66 7.71
C GLN A 16 33.84 -29.23 8.19
N SER A 17 33.72 -28.31 7.23
CA SER A 17 33.42 -26.92 7.55
C SER A 17 32.15 -26.94 8.41
N GLU A 18 32.30 -26.77 9.73
CA GLU A 18 31.22 -26.40 10.63
C GLU A 18 30.79 -24.97 10.30
N GLU A 19 30.18 -24.79 9.12
CA GLU A 19 29.45 -23.59 8.76
C GLU A 19 28.07 -23.73 9.40
N SER A 20 27.89 -23.00 10.50
CA SER A 20 26.65 -22.74 11.23
C SER A 20 25.40 -23.38 10.63
N GLY A 21 24.92 -24.44 11.28
CA GLY A 21 23.66 -25.14 10.97
C GLY A 21 22.43 -24.26 11.21
N ILE A 22 22.27 -23.22 10.40
CA ILE A 22 20.99 -22.59 10.15
C ILE A 22 20.42 -23.34 8.95
N PRO A 23 19.36 -24.16 9.11
CA PRO A 23 18.76 -24.84 7.97
C PRO A 23 18.35 -23.79 6.94
N GLU A 24 18.78 -23.97 5.68
CA GLU A 24 18.43 -23.08 4.58
C GLU A 24 16.91 -23.09 4.39
N ILE A 25 16.25 -22.01 4.81
CA ILE A 25 14.80 -21.87 4.71
C ILE A 25 14.48 -21.50 3.26
N THR A 26 14.17 -22.51 2.45
CA THR A 26 13.74 -22.33 1.05
C THR A 26 12.26 -21.98 0.95
N ALA A 27 11.80 -21.54 -0.23
CA ALA A 27 10.39 -21.20 -0.46
C ALA A 27 9.43 -22.38 -0.22
N ASP A 28 9.95 -23.61 -0.24
CA ASP A 28 9.20 -24.84 0.02
C ASP A 28 9.23 -25.27 1.50
N HIS A 29 9.88 -24.49 2.36
CA HIS A 29 9.91 -24.78 3.79
C HIS A 29 8.49 -24.68 4.39
N PRO A 30 8.03 -25.67 5.17
CA PRO A 30 6.64 -25.72 5.66
C PRO A 30 6.24 -24.49 6.47
N GLU A 31 7.20 -23.86 7.16
CA GLU A 31 6.97 -22.62 7.90
C GLU A 31 6.74 -21.41 6.99
N VAL A 32 7.44 -21.32 5.85
CA VAL A 32 7.25 -20.24 4.86
C VAL A 32 5.90 -20.42 4.16
N GLN A 33 5.54 -21.65 3.79
CA GLN A 33 4.24 -21.94 3.20
C GLN A 33 3.10 -21.63 4.17
N ALA A 34 3.23 -22.02 5.43
CA ALA A 34 2.25 -21.70 6.48
C ALA A 34 2.09 -20.19 6.67
N MET A 35 3.19 -19.42 6.64
CA MET A 35 3.14 -17.96 6.79
C MET A 35 2.50 -17.27 5.57
N VAL A 36 2.78 -17.75 4.35
CA VAL A 36 2.15 -17.25 3.11
C VAL A 36 0.66 -17.59 3.06
N GLU A 37 0.27 -18.80 3.46
CA GLU A 37 -1.15 -19.19 3.55
C GLU A 37 -1.89 -18.45 4.66
N ALA A 38 -1.25 -18.23 5.81
CA ALA A 38 -1.78 -17.39 6.87
C ALA A 38 -1.98 -15.95 6.38
N MET A 39 -1.03 -15.41 5.61
CA MET A 39 -1.15 -14.06 5.06
C MET A 39 -2.18 -13.94 3.92
N LYS A 40 -2.42 -15.02 3.15
CA LYS A 40 -3.52 -15.08 2.18
C LYS A 40 -4.90 -15.22 2.85
N SER A 41 -4.96 -15.88 4.01
CA SER A 41 -6.20 -16.11 4.76
C SER A 41 -6.55 -14.99 5.74
N VAL A 42 -5.57 -14.16 6.12
CA VAL A 42 -5.81 -12.80 6.60
C VAL A 42 -6.40 -12.01 5.42
N SER A 43 -7.71 -12.13 5.24
CA SER A 43 -8.48 -11.09 4.59
C SER A 43 -8.18 -9.83 5.40
N PHE A 44 -7.44 -8.89 4.81
CA PHE A 44 -7.50 -7.50 5.25
C PHE A 44 -8.96 -7.11 5.07
N SER A 45 -9.77 -7.29 6.12
CA SER A 45 -11.00 -6.54 6.26
C SER A 45 -10.53 -5.11 6.43
N GLU A 46 -10.32 -4.45 5.31
CA GLU A 46 -10.27 -3.01 5.26
C GLU A 46 -11.52 -2.57 6.04
N ASP A 47 -11.32 -1.88 7.16
CA ASP A 47 -12.40 -1.43 8.05
C ASP A 47 -13.22 -0.39 7.26
N THR A 48 -14.02 -0.86 6.32
CA THR A 48 -14.87 -0.02 5.50
C THR A 48 -16.04 0.38 6.38
N MET A 49 -16.05 1.66 6.75
CA MET A 49 -17.14 2.28 7.47
C MET A 49 -18.47 2.00 6.75
N SER A 50 -19.57 1.91 7.50
CA SER A 50 -20.85 1.62 6.87
C SER A 50 -21.26 2.76 5.92
N PRO A 51 -21.94 2.46 4.79
CA PRO A 51 -22.44 3.45 3.85
C PRO A 51 -23.29 4.56 4.50
N GLN A 52 -24.02 4.23 5.57
CA GLN A 52 -24.79 5.18 6.36
C GLN A 52 -23.91 6.26 7.01
N ILE A 53 -22.75 5.88 7.55
CA ILE A 53 -21.84 6.84 8.18
C ILE A 53 -21.31 7.85 7.15
N TYR A 54 -21.01 7.41 5.93
CA TYR A 54 -20.63 8.33 4.84
C TYR A 54 -21.74 9.32 4.49
N ALA A 55 -22.98 8.83 4.37
CA ALA A 55 -24.13 9.69 4.07
C ALA A 55 -24.40 10.71 5.19
N GLU A 56 -24.29 10.30 6.46
CA GLU A 56 -24.42 11.19 7.63
C GLU A 56 -23.30 12.23 7.70
N ALA A 57 -22.05 11.82 7.43
CA ALA A 57 -20.91 12.73 7.39
C ALA A 57 -21.10 13.80 6.30
N LEU A 58 -21.58 13.41 5.12
CA LEU A 58 -21.87 14.31 4.02
C LEU A 58 -23.02 15.28 4.35
N GLU A 59 -24.13 14.77 4.90
CA GLU A 59 -25.26 15.57 5.38
C GLU A 59 -24.79 16.65 6.38
N GLY A 60 -23.99 16.26 7.36
CA GLY A 60 -23.42 17.17 8.34
C GLY A 60 -22.48 18.21 7.74
N ALA A 61 -21.67 17.82 6.75
CA ALA A 61 -20.77 18.74 6.04
C ALA A 61 -21.55 19.79 5.24
N ILE A 62 -22.58 19.37 4.50
CA ILE A 62 -23.46 20.26 3.74
C ILE A 62 -24.17 21.23 4.68
N ALA A 63 -24.76 20.74 5.77
CA ALA A 63 -25.46 21.57 6.75
C ALA A 63 -24.54 22.64 7.37
N ARG A 64 -23.28 22.31 7.66
CA ARG A 64 -22.28 23.28 8.13
C ARG A 64 -21.92 24.30 7.05
N LEU A 65 -21.79 23.87 5.81
CA LEU A 65 -21.48 24.74 4.68
C LEU A 65 -22.62 25.74 4.44
N MET A 66 -23.88 25.29 4.44
CA MET A 66 -25.05 26.16 4.28
C MET A 66 -25.13 27.27 5.34
N LYS A 67 -24.73 26.99 6.59
CA LYS A 67 -24.70 28.01 7.66
C LYS A 67 -23.67 29.11 7.41
N THR A 68 -22.53 28.77 6.80
CA THR A 68 -21.41 29.70 6.57
C THR A 68 -21.44 30.35 5.19
N ASN A 69 -22.20 29.80 4.24
CA ASN A 69 -22.19 30.23 2.84
C ASN A 69 -22.73 31.66 2.61
N LYS A 70 -23.61 32.16 3.50
CA LYS A 70 -24.16 33.53 3.42
C LYS A 70 -23.09 34.63 3.38
N HIS A 71 -21.92 34.38 3.98
CA HIS A 71 -20.83 35.36 4.05
C HIS A 71 -19.77 35.17 2.97
N ARG A 72 -19.75 34.01 2.30
CA ARG A 72 -18.67 33.64 1.37
C ARG A 72 -18.88 34.23 -0.02
N PHE A 73 -20.14 34.33 -0.47
CA PHE A 73 -20.49 34.81 -1.81
C PHE A 73 -21.75 35.71 -1.76
N PRO A 74 -21.59 37.04 -1.65
CA PRO A 74 -22.70 37.99 -1.68
C PRO A 74 -23.51 37.86 -2.99
N GLY A 75 -24.81 37.60 -2.90
CA GLY A 75 -25.70 37.46 -4.04
C GLY A 75 -25.83 36.04 -4.64
N ALA A 76 -25.07 35.06 -4.15
CA ALA A 76 -25.24 33.67 -4.54
C ALA A 76 -26.46 33.01 -3.85
N SER A 77 -26.96 31.91 -4.43
CA SER A 77 -28.03 31.11 -3.82
C SER A 77 -27.64 30.67 -2.42
N GLU A 78 -28.56 30.82 -1.45
CA GLU A 78 -28.33 30.46 -0.05
C GLU A 78 -27.91 28.98 0.12
N ARG A 79 -28.34 28.11 -0.79
CA ARG A 79 -28.03 26.67 -0.74
C ARG A 79 -26.68 26.31 -1.35
N GLY A 80 -26.10 27.18 -2.19
CA GLY A 80 -24.88 26.88 -2.94
C GLY A 80 -24.98 25.61 -3.79
N GLY A 81 -23.82 25.05 -4.13
CA GLY A 81 -23.68 23.73 -4.76
C GLY A 81 -22.43 23.04 -4.21
N TRP A 82 -22.37 21.72 -4.30
CA TRP A 82 -21.26 20.91 -3.81
C TRP A 82 -20.86 19.85 -4.84
N VAL A 83 -19.58 19.51 -4.83
CA VAL A 83 -19.02 18.42 -5.64
C VAL A 83 -18.32 17.50 -4.67
N VAL A 84 -18.65 16.21 -4.71
CA VAL A 84 -17.93 15.18 -3.96
C VAL A 84 -17.07 14.41 -4.95
N ASP A 85 -15.78 14.29 -4.64
CA ASP A 85 -14.85 13.52 -5.46
C ASP A 85 -14.94 12.03 -5.12
N ASN A 86 -14.88 11.20 -6.16
CA ASN A 86 -14.82 9.74 -6.08
C ASN A 86 -15.86 9.08 -5.15
N TYR A 87 -17.09 9.60 -5.12
CA TYR A 87 -18.20 9.06 -4.33
C TYR A 87 -19.51 9.34 -5.07
N PRO A 88 -20.48 8.38 -5.10
CA PRO A 88 -20.58 7.14 -4.32
C PRO A 88 -19.81 5.95 -4.91
N LEU A 89 -19.33 5.03 -4.07
CA LEU A 89 -18.46 3.91 -4.47
C LEU A 89 -19.17 2.56 -4.70
N SER A 90 -20.39 2.39 -4.19
CA SER A 90 -21.16 1.14 -4.30
C SER A 90 -22.67 1.40 -4.28
N GLU A 91 -23.48 0.41 -4.67
CA GLU A 91 -24.95 0.48 -4.63
C GLU A 91 -25.50 0.80 -3.23
N ASP A 92 -24.83 0.34 -2.18
CA ASP A 92 -25.22 0.64 -0.81
C ASP A 92 -25.00 2.12 -0.47
N HIS A 93 -23.91 2.73 -0.97
CA HIS A 93 -23.69 4.17 -0.84
C HIS A 93 -24.77 4.97 -1.58
N TRP A 94 -25.17 4.53 -2.77
CA TRP A 94 -26.28 5.14 -3.51
C TRP A 94 -27.59 5.05 -2.72
N SER A 95 -27.88 3.89 -2.14
CA SER A 95 -29.08 3.67 -1.32
C SER A 95 -29.08 4.54 -0.06
N ALA A 96 -27.94 4.65 0.63
CA ALA A 96 -27.79 5.49 1.82
C ALA A 96 -28.03 6.98 1.50
N LEU A 97 -27.52 7.47 0.36
CA LEU A 97 -27.78 8.84 -0.08
C LEU A 97 -29.24 9.06 -0.47
N SER A 98 -29.85 8.09 -1.14
CA SER A 98 -31.27 8.16 -1.49
C SER A 98 -32.15 8.31 -0.24
N GLN A 99 -31.86 7.57 0.84
CA GLN A 99 -32.58 7.66 2.10
C GLN A 99 -32.44 9.04 2.77
N LYS A 100 -31.31 9.72 2.55
CA LYS A 100 -31.02 11.06 3.06
C LYS A 100 -31.47 12.19 2.11
N GLY A 101 -31.96 11.87 0.92
CA GLY A 101 -32.29 12.87 -0.10
C GLY A 101 -31.05 13.62 -0.64
N LEU A 102 -29.89 12.96 -0.64
CA LEU A 102 -28.60 13.52 -1.06
C LEU A 102 -28.09 12.91 -2.38
N LEU A 103 -29.00 12.46 -3.24
CA LEU A 103 -28.60 11.96 -4.56
C LEU A 103 -27.99 13.09 -5.39
N PRO A 104 -26.85 12.84 -6.08
CA PRO A 104 -26.25 13.83 -6.94
C PRO A 104 -27.16 14.15 -8.14
N ASP A 105 -27.30 15.43 -8.45
CA ASP A 105 -28.00 15.89 -9.66
C ASP A 105 -27.23 15.53 -10.94
N THR A 106 -25.90 15.38 -10.83
CA THR A 106 -25.01 15.10 -11.96
C THR A 106 -23.84 14.24 -11.51
N VAL A 107 -23.54 13.20 -12.30
CA VAL A 107 -22.36 12.34 -12.13
C VAL A 107 -21.43 12.60 -13.31
N VAL A 108 -20.19 13.01 -13.03
CA VAL A 108 -19.18 13.28 -14.06
C VAL A 108 -18.16 12.16 -14.07
N CYS A 109 -18.22 11.30 -15.10
CA CYS A 109 -17.26 10.21 -15.27
C CYS A 109 -16.11 10.66 -16.18
N LEU A 110 -14.92 10.83 -15.60
CA LEU A 110 -13.72 11.14 -16.36
C LEU A 110 -13.07 9.84 -16.85
N LYS A 111 -12.94 9.66 -18.16
CA LYS A 111 -12.32 8.49 -18.78
C LYS A 111 -11.19 8.90 -19.71
N ASP A 112 -10.05 8.22 -19.60
CA ASP A 112 -9.00 8.30 -20.61
C ASP A 112 -9.33 7.31 -21.74
N THR A 113 -9.69 7.86 -22.89
CA THR A 113 -10.05 7.10 -24.08
C THR A 113 -8.87 6.87 -25.01
N GLN A 114 -7.70 7.45 -24.74
CA GLN A 114 -6.52 7.32 -25.58
C GLN A 114 -5.72 6.07 -25.21
N LYS A 115 -5.47 5.19 -26.19
CA LYS A 115 -4.56 4.02 -26.07
C LYS A 115 -4.79 3.23 -24.77
N ASP A 116 -6.04 2.88 -24.50
CA ASP A 116 -6.45 2.08 -23.33
C ASP A 116 -6.01 2.63 -21.97
N GLY A 117 -6.03 3.96 -21.79
CA GLY A 117 -5.70 4.59 -20.51
C GLY A 117 -4.22 4.91 -20.32
N ALA A 118 -3.45 4.94 -21.41
CA ALA A 118 -2.00 5.16 -21.36
C ALA A 118 -1.61 6.47 -20.66
N CYS A 119 -2.43 7.52 -20.71
CA CYS A 119 -2.12 8.79 -20.05
C CYS A 119 -2.23 8.62 -18.52
N ILE A 120 -3.29 7.99 -18.04
CA ILE A 120 -3.48 7.72 -16.60
C ILE A 120 -2.38 6.80 -16.08
N LEU A 121 -2.08 5.70 -16.80
CA LEU A 121 -1.01 4.77 -16.44
C LEU A 121 0.35 5.46 -16.36
N ARG A 122 0.68 6.29 -17.34
CA ARG A 122 1.94 7.05 -17.35
C ARG A 122 2.02 8.03 -16.18
N ARG A 123 0.92 8.73 -15.87
CA ARG A 123 0.86 9.65 -14.73
C ARG A 123 1.06 8.90 -13.40
N ALA A 124 0.35 7.79 -13.21
CA ALA A 124 0.48 6.96 -12.02
C ALA A 124 1.93 6.46 -11.82
N TYR A 125 2.54 5.91 -12.88
CA TYR A 125 3.93 5.47 -12.85
C TYR A 125 4.90 6.60 -12.44
N LEU A 126 4.75 7.80 -13.03
CA LEU A 126 5.63 8.93 -12.71
C LEU A 126 5.47 9.40 -11.25
N THR A 127 4.24 9.43 -10.73
CA THR A 127 3.97 9.76 -9.32
C THR A 127 4.63 8.75 -8.39
N SER A 128 4.40 7.46 -8.60
CA SER A 128 5.01 6.40 -7.77
C SER A 128 6.52 6.34 -7.90
N ARG A 129 7.08 6.64 -9.08
CA ARG A 129 8.54 6.68 -9.27
C ARG A 129 9.20 7.76 -8.41
N ASN A 130 8.55 8.91 -8.25
CA ASN A 130 9.09 9.97 -7.40
C ASN A 130 9.06 9.59 -5.91
N GLU A 131 7.99 8.93 -5.45
CA GLU A 131 7.85 8.42 -4.08
C GLU A 131 8.80 7.27 -3.76
N ASN A 132 9.12 6.43 -4.76
CA ASN A 132 10.06 5.33 -4.61
C ASN A 132 11.51 5.82 -4.71
N ASN A 133 11.81 6.80 -5.56
CA ASN A 133 13.17 7.32 -5.71
C ASN A 133 13.69 8.01 -4.45
N SER A 134 12.86 8.67 -3.64
CA SER A 134 13.31 9.21 -2.35
C SER A 134 13.75 8.08 -1.41
N LYS A 135 12.96 7.01 -1.31
CA LYS A 135 13.26 5.83 -0.48
C LYS A 135 14.49 5.04 -0.99
N ILE A 136 14.69 5.01 -2.30
CA ILE A 136 15.86 4.36 -2.93
C ILE A 136 17.14 5.18 -2.73
N LEU A 137 17.04 6.51 -2.61
CA LEU A 137 18.20 7.37 -2.33
C LEU A 137 18.54 7.46 -0.83
N GLU A 138 17.58 7.24 0.06
CA GLU A 138 17.82 7.18 1.52
C GLU A 138 18.64 5.94 1.91
N ARG A 139 18.32 4.74 1.37
CA ARG A 139 19.07 3.51 1.63
C ARG A 139 20.60 3.60 1.42
N PRO A 140 21.11 4.07 0.27
CA PRO A 140 22.55 4.19 0.06
C PRO A 140 23.19 5.32 0.88
N ILE A 141 22.42 6.29 1.40
CA ILE A 141 22.95 7.32 2.30
C ILE A 141 23.11 6.74 3.70
N ASP A 142 22.11 6.02 4.21
CA ASP A 142 22.16 5.37 5.53
C ASP A 142 23.27 4.30 5.57
N GLU A 143 23.40 3.46 4.54
CA GLU A 143 24.47 2.46 4.44
C GLU A 143 25.88 3.09 4.40
N VAL A 144 26.01 4.30 3.85
CA VAL A 144 27.29 5.04 3.80
C VAL A 144 27.57 5.75 5.12
N LEU A 145 26.54 6.13 5.88
CA LEU A 145 26.69 6.74 7.20
C LEU A 145 27.02 5.69 8.27
N GLU A 146 26.35 4.54 8.28
CA GLU A 146 26.66 3.43 9.21
C GLU A 146 28.10 2.93 9.04
N LYS A 147 28.59 2.75 7.81
CA LYS A 147 29.98 2.36 7.56
C LYS A 147 31.00 3.37 8.07
N LYS A 148 30.69 4.67 8.06
CA LYS A 148 31.60 5.71 8.57
C LYS A 148 31.63 5.77 10.08
N GLU A 149 30.54 5.41 10.76
CA GLU A 149 30.50 5.31 12.23
C GLU A 149 31.20 4.05 12.74
N ASP A 150 31.08 2.93 12.02
CA ASP A 150 31.79 1.69 12.33
C ASP A 150 33.32 1.79 12.09
N ASP A 151 33.76 2.49 11.03
CA ASP A 151 35.19 2.73 10.77
C ASP A 151 35.83 3.73 11.76
N ALA A 152 35.03 4.48 12.52
CA ALA A 152 35.48 5.48 13.49
C ALA A 152 35.54 4.95 14.94
N ARG A 153 35.17 3.68 15.17
CA ARG A 153 35.10 3.05 16.49
C ARG A 153 36.24 2.05 16.70
#